data_AF-A0A940L407-F1
#
_entry.id   AF-A0A940L407-F1
#
_cell.length_a   1.000
_cell.length_b   1.000
_cell.length_c   1.000
_cell.angle_alpha   90.00
_cell.angle_beta   90.00
_cell.angle_gamma   90.00
#
_symmetry.space_group_name_H-M   'P 1'
#
loop_
_entity.id
_entity.type
_entity.pdbx_description
1 polymer ?
#
loop_
_entity_poly.entity_id
_entity_poly.type
_entity_poly.pdbx_seq_one_letter_code
_entity_poly.pdbx_strand_id
1 'polypeptide(L)'
;MIKFAVIISAVLMSVVANAKSVKCEAAVNEELQYRSEAEGFDVEGISAVSKKEAQALLKSARKDQSTEQERALAIEFSNQANKEFYVVQWNAQSNFGTTVTVVDTINCEIKAEIIHDSQE
;
A
#
# COMPACT_ATOMS: atom_id res chain seq x y z
N MET A 1 50.46 -31.65 -8.97
CA MET A 1 50.22 -30.22 -8.77
C MET A 1 48.84 -29.87 -9.30
N ILE A 2 47.86 -29.61 -8.44
CA ILE A 2 46.58 -29.01 -8.84
C ILE A 2 46.27 -27.94 -7.79
N LYS A 3 46.28 -26.67 -8.21
CA LYS A 3 45.86 -25.52 -7.40
C LYS A 3 44.35 -25.41 -7.51
N PHE A 4 43.62 -25.61 -6.42
CA PHE A 4 42.22 -25.20 -6.32
C PHE A 4 42.18 -23.77 -5.79
N ALA A 5 41.85 -22.82 -6.67
CA ALA A 5 41.47 -21.49 -6.25
C ALA A 5 40.00 -21.55 -5.79
N VAL A 6 39.78 -21.43 -4.49
CA VAL A 6 38.45 -21.23 -3.92
C VAL A 6 38.09 -19.76 -4.16
N ILE A 7 37.23 -19.52 -5.15
CA ILE A 7 36.56 -18.24 -5.34
C ILE A 7 35.43 -18.22 -4.31
N ILE A 8 35.66 -17.53 -3.18
CA ILE A 8 34.59 -17.20 -2.25
C ILE A 8 33.75 -16.15 -2.94
N SER A 9 32.62 -16.59 -3.49
CA SER A 9 31.58 -15.75 -4.05
C SER A 9 31.14 -14.70 -3.03
N ALA A 10 31.46 -13.44 -3.31
CA ALA A 10 30.84 -12.29 -2.67
C ALA A 10 29.39 -12.18 -3.14
N VAL A 11 28.49 -12.99 -2.57
CA VAL A 11 27.04 -12.81 -2.68
C VAL A 11 26.56 -12.21 -1.36
N LEU A 12 26.86 -10.93 -1.16
CA LEU A 12 26.32 -10.15 -0.04
C LEU A 12 26.13 -8.70 -0.47
N MET A 13 25.47 -8.53 -1.60
CA MET A 13 24.87 -7.25 -1.98
C MET A 13 23.52 -7.57 -2.59
N SER A 14 22.42 -7.33 -1.84
CA SER A 14 21.08 -6.93 -2.36
C SER A 14 19.91 -7.12 -1.36
N VAL A 15 20.10 -7.66 -0.15
CA VAL A 15 18.93 -8.02 0.71
C VAL A 15 18.34 -6.84 1.52
N VAL A 16 18.93 -5.64 1.46
CA VAL A 16 18.58 -4.56 2.41
C VAL A 16 17.38 -3.69 1.99
N ALA A 17 16.85 -3.84 0.76
CA ALA A 17 15.70 -3.07 0.31
C ALA A 17 14.35 -3.74 0.67
N ASN A 18 14.26 -5.07 0.65
CA ASN A 18 12.99 -5.77 0.83
C ASN A 18 12.54 -5.93 2.30
N ALA A 19 13.43 -5.70 3.28
CA ALA A 19 13.09 -5.92 4.69
C ALA A 19 12.24 -4.81 5.32
N LYS A 20 12.20 -3.60 4.73
CA LYS A 20 11.31 -2.52 5.20
C LYS A 20 9.90 -2.66 4.64
N SER A 21 9.79 -3.00 3.36
CA SER A 21 8.51 -3.21 2.67
C SER A 21 7.67 -4.31 3.33
N VAL A 22 8.29 -5.45 3.67
CA VAL A 22 7.63 -6.57 4.37
C VAL A 22 7.13 -6.19 5.76
N LYS A 23 7.77 -5.24 6.45
CA LYS A 23 7.32 -4.77 7.77
C LYS A 23 6.10 -3.87 7.68
N CYS A 24 6.02 -3.03 6.66
CA CYS A 24 4.89 -2.13 6.50
C CYS A 24 3.65 -2.86 5.97
N GLU A 25 3.81 -3.87 5.11
CA GLU A 25 2.69 -4.71 4.68
C GLU A 25 2.04 -5.43 5.87
N ALA A 26 2.82 -5.98 6.81
CA ALA A 26 2.28 -6.62 8.00
C ALA A 26 1.53 -5.63 8.92
N ALA A 27 2.08 -4.44 9.16
CA ALA A 27 1.42 -3.41 9.97
C ALA A 27 0.13 -2.89 9.32
N VAL A 28 0.13 -2.76 7.99
CA VAL A 28 -1.06 -2.39 7.21
C VAL A 28 -2.11 -3.49 7.31
N ASN A 29 -1.73 -4.76 7.18
CA ASN A 29 -2.66 -5.88 7.34
C ASN A 29 -3.29 -5.92 8.74
N GLU A 30 -2.51 -5.69 9.80
CA GLU A 30 -3.01 -5.63 11.18
C GLU A 30 -4.01 -4.49 11.38
N GLU A 31 -3.69 -3.29 10.89
CA GLU A 31 -4.58 -2.11 10.97
C GLU A 31 -5.88 -2.34 10.18
N LEU A 32 -5.80 -2.90 8.97
CA LEU A 32 -6.96 -3.18 8.13
C LEU A 32 -7.83 -4.30 8.72
N GLN A 33 -7.22 -5.31 9.35
CA GLN A 33 -7.96 -6.36 10.05
C GLN A 33 -8.68 -5.80 11.29
N TYR A 34 -8.04 -4.94 12.07
CA TYR A 34 -8.71 -4.28 13.20
C TYR A 34 -9.93 -3.46 12.74
N ARG A 35 -9.81 -2.71 11.64
CA ARG A 35 -10.93 -1.95 11.06
C ARG A 35 -12.02 -2.86 10.51
N SER A 36 -11.64 -3.96 9.88
CA SER A 36 -12.55 -4.99 9.41
C SER A 36 -13.44 -5.52 10.55
N GLU A 37 -12.83 -5.85 11.68
CA GLU A 37 -13.52 -6.32 12.88
C GLU A 37 -14.38 -5.23 13.54
N ALA A 38 -13.97 -3.96 13.49
CA ALA A 38 -14.67 -2.84 14.11
C ALA A 38 -15.85 -2.30 13.28
N GLU A 39 -15.68 -2.23 11.95
CA GLU A 39 -16.64 -1.62 11.02
C GLU A 39 -17.51 -2.64 10.29
N GLY A 40 -17.17 -3.94 10.36
CA GLY A 40 -17.93 -5.02 9.74
C GLY A 40 -17.71 -5.17 8.23
N PHE A 41 -16.58 -4.65 7.73
CA PHE A 41 -16.14 -4.83 6.35
C PHE A 41 -15.13 -5.97 6.26
N ASP A 42 -15.28 -6.91 5.35
CA ASP A 42 -14.26 -7.95 5.17
C ASP A 42 -13.19 -7.48 4.17
N VAL A 43 -11.91 -7.70 4.49
CA VAL A 43 -10.81 -7.47 3.53
C VAL A 43 -10.70 -8.69 2.63
N GLU A 44 -10.92 -8.51 1.33
CA GLU A 44 -10.78 -9.61 0.36
C GLU A 44 -9.39 -9.74 -0.23
N GLY A 45 -8.67 -8.62 -0.35
CA GLY A 45 -7.37 -8.62 -1.00
C GLY A 45 -6.63 -7.31 -0.81
N ILE A 46 -5.31 -7.44 -0.67
CA ILE A 46 -4.38 -6.32 -0.59
C ILE A 46 -3.31 -6.54 -1.65
N SER A 47 -3.04 -5.51 -2.45
CA SER A 47 -2.03 -5.56 -3.51
C SER A 47 -1.18 -4.30 -3.49
N ALA A 48 0.13 -4.47 -3.38
CA ALA A 48 1.07 -3.37 -3.57
C ALA A 48 1.00 -2.89 -5.03
N VAL A 49 0.96 -1.58 -5.23
CA VAL A 49 0.95 -0.95 -6.56
C VAL A 49 2.09 0.04 -6.73
N SER A 50 2.52 0.26 -7.96
CA SER A 50 3.55 1.26 -8.22
C SER A 50 3.04 2.67 -7.91
N LYS A 51 3.95 3.59 -7.57
CA LYS A 51 3.62 5.01 -7.41
C LYS A 51 2.86 5.59 -8.60
N LYS A 52 3.21 5.17 -9.82
CA LYS A 52 2.56 5.63 -11.06
C LYS A 52 1.11 5.16 -11.13
N GLU A 53 0.85 3.90 -10.80
CA GLU A 53 -0.50 3.32 -10.77
C GLU A 53 -1.33 3.95 -9.66
N ALA A 54 -0.79 4.08 -8.44
CA ALA A 54 -1.44 4.75 -7.33
C ALA A 54 -1.86 6.18 -7.71
N GLN A 55 -0.95 6.97 -8.29
CA GLN A 55 -1.28 8.33 -8.73
C GLN A 55 -2.35 8.37 -9.83
N ALA A 56 -2.40 7.38 -10.72
CA ALA A 56 -3.47 7.27 -11.71
C ALA A 56 -4.82 7.00 -11.04
N LEU A 57 -4.86 6.05 -10.10
CA LEU A 57 -6.07 5.69 -9.33
C LEU A 57 -6.54 6.85 -8.44
N LEU A 58 -5.63 7.54 -7.76
CA LEU A 58 -5.96 8.72 -6.94
C LEU A 58 -6.54 9.85 -7.79
N LYS A 59 -6.07 10.03 -9.04
CA LYS A 59 -6.62 11.04 -9.97
C LYS A 59 -7.96 10.64 -10.58
N SER A 60 -8.21 9.34 -10.74
CA SER A 60 -9.47 8.82 -11.28
C SER A 60 -10.55 8.63 -10.21
N ALA A 61 -10.21 8.75 -8.93
CA ALA A 61 -11.17 8.73 -7.83
C ALA A 61 -12.25 9.81 -8.02
N ARG A 62 -13.46 9.51 -7.53
CA ARG A 62 -14.59 10.42 -7.62
C ARG A 62 -14.22 11.80 -7.06
N LYS A 63 -14.82 12.82 -7.68
CA LYS A 63 -14.66 14.22 -7.29
C LYS A 63 -15.96 14.69 -6.68
N ASP A 64 -16.28 14.18 -5.50
CA ASP A 64 -17.33 14.80 -4.68
C ASP A 64 -16.69 15.68 -3.60
N GLN A 65 -17.46 16.65 -3.10
CA GLN A 65 -16.95 17.62 -2.11
C GLN A 65 -16.47 16.95 -0.82
N SER A 66 -17.03 15.78 -0.47
CA SER A 66 -16.65 15.00 0.71
C SER A 66 -15.27 14.36 0.59
N THR A 67 -14.87 13.91 -0.61
CA THR A 67 -13.61 13.17 -0.85
C THR A 67 -12.50 14.03 -1.45
N GLU A 68 -12.78 15.25 -1.90
CA GLU A 68 -11.81 16.14 -2.53
C GLU A 68 -10.62 16.47 -1.63
N GLN A 69 -10.86 16.68 -0.33
CA GLN A 69 -9.81 17.01 0.64
C GLN A 69 -8.88 15.81 0.88
N GLU A 70 -9.44 14.62 1.09
CA GLU A 70 -8.68 13.37 1.26
C GLU A 70 -7.90 13.04 -0.01
N ARG A 71 -8.49 13.30 -1.18
CA ARG A 71 -7.81 13.12 -2.46
C ARG A 71 -6.63 14.04 -2.64
N ALA A 72 -6.78 15.32 -2.29
CA ALA A 72 -5.68 16.27 -2.34
C ALA A 72 -4.53 15.83 -1.41
N LEU A 73 -4.86 15.40 -0.19
CA LEU A 73 -3.89 14.87 0.78
C LEU A 73 -3.18 13.61 0.27
N ALA A 74 -3.92 12.64 -0.26
CA ALA A 74 -3.33 11.41 -0.81
C ALA A 74 -2.40 11.71 -2.01
N ILE A 75 -2.78 12.64 -2.89
CA ILE A 75 -1.92 13.10 -3.99
C ILE A 75 -0.68 13.80 -3.46
N GLU A 76 -0.81 14.68 -2.47
CA GLU A 76 0.32 15.36 -1.83
C GLU A 76 1.30 14.34 -1.23
N PHE A 77 0.81 13.41 -0.41
CA PHE A 77 1.62 12.34 0.16
C PHE A 77 2.25 11.48 -0.92
N SER A 78 1.53 11.17 -2.01
CA SER A 78 2.07 10.35 -3.10
C SER A 78 3.32 10.96 -3.73
N ASN A 79 3.49 12.29 -3.68
CA ASN A 79 4.64 12.98 -4.22
C ASN A 79 5.86 12.92 -3.31
N GLN A 80 5.69 12.60 -2.02
CA GLN A 80 6.78 12.49 -1.05
C GLN A 80 7.63 11.23 -1.30
N ALA A 81 8.86 11.27 -0.79
CA ALA A 81 9.72 10.08 -0.72
C ALA A 81 9.23 9.15 0.40
N ASN A 82 9.67 7.88 0.37
CA ASN A 82 9.36 6.87 1.40
C ASN A 82 7.86 6.59 1.56
N LYS A 83 7.14 6.51 0.44
CA LYS A 83 5.75 6.04 0.42
C LYS A 83 5.63 4.73 -0.33
N GLU A 84 4.83 3.84 0.22
CA GLU A 84 4.29 2.66 -0.44
C GLU A 84 2.79 2.84 -0.65
N PHE A 85 2.26 2.15 -1.64
CA PHE A 85 0.88 2.27 -2.06
C PHE A 85 0.28 0.89 -2.15
N TYR A 86 -0.89 0.74 -1.55
CA TYR A 86 -1.63 -0.49 -1.56
C TYR A 86 -3.04 -0.23 -2.08
N VAL A 87 -3.53 -1.15 -2.89
CA VAL A 87 -4.95 -1.24 -3.22
C VAL A 87 -5.56 -2.28 -2.31
N VAL A 88 -6.59 -1.90 -1.57
CA VAL A 88 -7.34 -2.81 -0.68
C VAL A 88 -8.73 -2.99 -1.25
N GLN A 89 -9.13 -4.25 -1.40
CA GLN A 89 -10.46 -4.64 -1.83
C GLN A 89 -11.28 -5.01 -0.58
N TRP A 90 -12.40 -4.33 -0.42
CA TRP A 90 -13.34 -4.51 0.67
C TRP A 90 -14.60 -5.20 0.16
N ASN A 91 -15.06 -6.19 0.90
CA ASN A 91 -16.38 -6.77 0.75
C ASN A 91 -17.26 -6.24 1.88
N ALA A 92 -18.09 -5.26 1.56
CA ALA A 92 -19.20 -4.88 2.41
C ALA A 92 -20.44 -5.65 1.96
N GLN A 93 -21.31 -6.03 2.92
CA GLN A 93 -22.57 -6.74 2.64
C GLN A 93 -23.47 -6.03 1.61
N SER A 94 -23.24 -4.74 1.35
CA SER A 94 -24.01 -3.94 0.40
C SER A 94 -23.21 -3.27 -0.70
N ASN A 95 -21.87 -3.42 -0.80
CA ASN A 95 -21.04 -2.86 -1.89
C ASN A 95 -19.59 -3.38 -1.88
N PHE A 96 -18.98 -3.45 -3.06
CA PHE A 96 -17.58 -3.84 -3.23
C PHE A 96 -16.69 -2.59 -3.34
N GLY A 97 -16.17 -2.11 -2.21
CA GLY A 97 -15.31 -0.93 -2.19
C GLY A 97 -13.87 -1.26 -2.57
N THR A 98 -13.21 -0.45 -3.39
CA THR A 98 -11.74 -0.50 -3.52
C THR A 98 -11.15 0.75 -2.90
N THR A 99 -10.14 0.63 -2.03
CA THR A 99 -9.42 1.81 -1.52
C THR A 99 -8.00 1.85 -2.05
N VAL A 100 -7.49 3.07 -2.25
CA VAL A 100 -6.07 3.31 -2.43
C VAL A 100 -5.51 3.85 -1.13
N THR A 101 -4.63 3.08 -0.50
CA THR A 101 -3.98 3.39 0.78
C THR A 101 -2.57 3.90 0.53
N VAL A 102 -2.24 5.08 1.09
CA VAL A 102 -0.89 5.66 1.05
C VAL A 102 -0.22 5.42 2.40
N VAL A 103 0.86 4.64 2.38
CA VAL A 103 1.57 4.21 3.59
C VAL A 103 2.93 4.89 3.66
N ASP A 104 3.25 5.44 4.84
CA ASP A 104 4.58 5.93 5.14
C ASP A 104 5.52 4.78 5.48
N THR A 105 6.60 4.57 4.73
CA THR A 105 7.50 3.42 4.94
C THR A 105 8.54 3.62 6.03
N ILE A 106 8.59 4.81 6.64
CA ILE A 106 9.46 5.09 7.79
C ILE A 106 8.77 4.60 9.06
N ASN A 107 7.50 4.93 9.23
CA ASN A 107 6.71 4.60 10.43
C ASN A 107 5.72 3.45 10.22
N CYS A 108 5.55 2.96 8.99
CA CYS A 108 4.53 1.99 8.58
C CYS A 108 3.09 2.43 8.95
N GLU A 109 2.81 3.72 8.76
CA GLU A 109 1.52 4.33 9.11
C GLU A 109 0.72 4.67 7.84
N ILE A 110 -0.59 4.43 7.87
CA ILE A 110 -1.53 4.91 6.85
C ILE A 110 -1.65 6.43 6.98
N LYS A 111 -1.35 7.16 5.91
CA LYS A 111 -1.40 8.64 5.88
C LYS A 111 -2.61 9.19 5.14
N ALA A 112 -3.12 8.43 4.18
CA ALA A 112 -4.35 8.75 3.47
C ALA A 112 -4.94 7.48 2.87
N GLU A 113 -6.25 7.46 2.77
CA GLU A 113 -7.03 6.42 2.12
C GLU A 113 -8.11 7.11 1.28
N ILE A 114 -8.39 6.59 0.09
CA ILE A 114 -9.53 7.04 -0.70
C ILE A 114 -10.33 5.82 -1.11
N ILE A 115 -11.60 5.80 -0.72
CA ILE A 115 -12.57 4.82 -1.16
C ILE A 115 -12.99 5.16 -2.60
N HIS A 116 -12.60 4.30 -3.55
CA HIS A 116 -13.32 4.12 -4.80
C HIS A 116 -14.52 3.24 -4.49
N ASP A 117 -15.63 3.87 -4.14
CA ASP A 117 -16.90 3.18 -3.98
C ASP A 117 -17.33 2.65 -5.36
N SER A 118 -17.55 1.33 -5.48
CA SER A 118 -18.25 0.78 -6.64
C SER A 118 -19.72 1.12 -6.46
N GLN A 119 -20.11 2.34 -6.82
CA GLN A 119 -21.54 2.60 -6.98
C GLN A 119 -22.06 1.71 -8.11
N GLU A 120 -23.01 0.82 -7.77
CA GLU A 120 -24.10 0.46 -8.67
C GLU A 120 -24.81 1.71 -9.21
#